data_AF-A0A936TQT0-F1
#
_entry.id   AF-A0A936TQT0-F1
#
_cell.length_a   1.000
_cell.length_b   1.000
_cell.length_c   1.000
_cell.angle_alpha   90.00
_cell.angle_beta   90.00
_cell.angle_gamma   90.00
#
_symmetry.space_group_name_H-M   'P 1'
#
loop_
_entity.id
_entity.type
_entity.pdbx_description
1 polymer ?
#
loop_
_entity_poly.entity_id
_entity_poly.type
_entity_poly.pdbx_seq_one_letter_code
_entity_poly.pdbx_strand_id
1 'polypeptide(L)'
;MSAELLNAALAGNPDEVRRLLAAGAAPDSANEEGQTALHLAARGGHLETVGLLIGAGADVNARDANDWTPLFKAAYNHELDTGYPLVVKALVDAGADVNARIFFGLTPLMLAAGGGEAAVCEVLLNAGADVKATNDGGRSALAMAKERFFVDVINLLHEAEGYLMETEGGGGGACASSQKAPPGEGTKIVNFMKRPMH
;
A
#
# COMPACT_ATOMS: atom_id res chain seq x y z
N MET A 1 8.00 -15.46 -25.09
CA MET A 1 6.80 -15.51 -24.23
C MET A 1 7.03 -14.90 -22.84
N SER A 2 7.86 -15.48 -21.96
CA SER A 2 8.11 -14.90 -20.63
C SER A 2 8.73 -13.50 -20.69
N ALA A 3 9.83 -13.33 -21.44
CA ALA A 3 10.50 -12.03 -21.60
C ALA A 3 9.61 -10.96 -22.27
N GLU A 4 8.74 -11.37 -23.21
CA GLU A 4 7.78 -10.47 -23.86
C GLU A 4 6.74 -9.95 -22.86
N LEU A 5 6.21 -10.82 -21.99
CA LEU A 5 5.24 -10.43 -20.97
C LEU A 5 5.87 -9.46 -19.98
N LEU A 6 7.11 -9.72 -19.55
CA LEU A 6 7.86 -8.85 -18.66
C LEU A 6 8.11 -7.47 -19.27
N ASN A 7 8.53 -7.41 -20.54
CA ASN A 7 8.74 -6.15 -21.24
C ASN A 7 7.43 -5.36 -21.45
N ALA A 8 6.34 -6.04 -21.82
CA ALA A 8 5.03 -5.42 -21.95
C ALA A 8 4.52 -4.87 -20.62
N ALA A 9 4.75 -5.60 -19.52
CA ALA A 9 4.39 -5.17 -18.18
C ALA A 9 5.20 -3.96 -17.72
N LEU A 10 6.51 -3.96 -17.96
CA LEU A 10 7.41 -2.83 -17.66
C LEU A 10 7.02 -1.58 -18.45
N ALA A 11 6.69 -1.74 -19.73
CA ALA A 11 6.25 -0.65 -20.60
C ALA A 11 4.84 -0.13 -20.29
N GLY A 12 4.07 -0.86 -19.48
CA GLY A 12 2.68 -0.49 -19.17
C GLY A 12 1.75 -0.63 -20.37
N ASN A 13 1.97 -1.63 -21.23
CA ASN A 13 1.12 -1.89 -22.40
C ASN A 13 0.06 -2.97 -22.09
N PRO A 14 -1.16 -2.58 -21.67
CA PRO A 14 -2.20 -3.54 -21.28
C PRO A 14 -2.69 -4.39 -22.45
N ASP A 15 -2.71 -3.88 -23.67
CA ASP A 15 -3.15 -4.62 -24.86
C ASP A 15 -2.21 -5.79 -25.17
N GLU A 16 -0.90 -5.53 -25.10
CA GLU A 16 0.10 -6.57 -25.32
C GLU A 16 0.12 -7.59 -24.19
N VAL A 17 -0.01 -7.15 -22.93
CA VAL A 17 -0.14 -8.05 -21.78
C VAL A 17 -1.38 -8.95 -21.93
N ARG A 18 -2.54 -8.38 -22.30
CA ARG A 18 -3.77 -9.15 -22.55
C ARG A 18 -3.58 -10.18 -23.66
N ARG A 19 -2.94 -9.80 -24.77
CA ARG A 19 -2.66 -10.69 -25.89
C ARG A 19 -1.76 -11.86 -25.48
N LEU A 20 -0.70 -11.58 -24.73
CA LEU A 20 0.25 -12.59 -24.27
C LEU A 20 -0.37 -13.56 -23.26
N LEU A 21 -1.16 -13.06 -22.31
CA LEU A 21 -1.90 -13.90 -21.36
C LEU A 21 -2.92 -14.78 -22.08
N ALA A 22 -3.65 -14.24 -23.06
CA ALA A 22 -4.58 -15.03 -23.89
C ALA A 22 -3.87 -16.09 -24.75
N ALA A 23 -2.60 -15.86 -25.11
CA ALA A 23 -1.76 -16.83 -25.81
C ALA A 23 -1.15 -17.90 -24.86
N GLY A 24 -1.47 -17.88 -23.57
CA GLY A 24 -1.00 -18.85 -22.58
C GLY A 24 0.33 -18.50 -21.92
N ALA A 25 0.76 -17.23 -21.95
CA ALA A 25 1.90 -16.80 -21.16
C ALA A 25 1.60 -16.98 -19.66
N ALA A 26 2.51 -17.62 -18.93
CA ALA A 26 2.35 -17.80 -17.50
C ALA A 26 2.52 -16.46 -16.76
N PRO A 27 1.52 -16.00 -15.98
CA PRO A 27 1.53 -14.69 -15.32
C PRO A 27 2.68 -14.54 -14.30
N ASP A 28 3.10 -15.65 -13.68
CA ASP A 28 4.18 -15.70 -12.69
C ASP A 28 5.56 -15.99 -13.29
N SER A 29 5.70 -15.89 -14.62
CA SER A 29 7.02 -15.94 -15.24
C SER A 29 7.90 -14.82 -14.67
N ALA A 30 9.10 -15.17 -14.24
CA ALA A 30 10.06 -14.24 -13.66
C ALA A 30 11.33 -14.10 -14.52
N ASN A 31 12.01 -12.95 -14.41
CA ASN A 31 13.37 -12.77 -14.96
C ASN A 31 14.44 -13.39 -14.03
N GLU A 32 15.71 -13.21 -14.38
CA GLU A 32 16.87 -13.67 -13.61
C GLU A 32 16.94 -13.06 -12.19
N GLU A 33 16.30 -11.90 -11.97
CA GLU A 33 16.20 -11.25 -10.65
C GLU A 33 14.97 -11.74 -9.85
N GLY A 34 14.22 -12.73 -10.34
CA GLY A 34 12.98 -13.19 -9.70
C GLY A 34 11.80 -12.23 -9.84
N GLN A 35 11.92 -11.16 -10.64
CA GLN A 35 10.84 -10.21 -10.85
C GLN A 35 9.82 -10.77 -11.85
N THR A 36 8.58 -10.90 -11.39
CA THR A 36 7.43 -11.23 -12.23
C THR A 36 6.90 -10.01 -12.98
N ALA A 37 6.00 -10.24 -13.95
CA ALA A 37 5.32 -9.15 -14.65
C ALA A 37 4.59 -8.20 -13.67
N LEU A 38 4.06 -8.74 -12.57
CA LEU A 38 3.35 -7.95 -11.56
C LEU A 38 4.30 -7.01 -10.80
N HIS A 39 5.54 -7.43 -10.53
CA HIS A 39 6.56 -6.55 -9.95
C HIS A 39 6.87 -5.36 -10.87
N LEU A 40 7.05 -5.63 -12.16
CA LEU A 40 7.42 -4.60 -13.14
C LEU A 40 6.27 -3.61 -13.37
N ALA A 41 5.04 -4.11 -13.51
CA ALA A 41 3.85 -3.27 -13.63
C ALA A 41 3.63 -2.42 -12.37
N ALA A 42 3.82 -3.00 -11.18
CA ALA A 42 3.70 -2.28 -9.91
C ALA A 42 4.76 -1.19 -9.75
N ARG A 43 6.02 -1.48 -10.12
CA ARG A 43 7.14 -0.52 -10.11
C ARG A 43 6.91 0.69 -11.02
N GLY A 44 6.21 0.49 -12.14
CA GLY A 44 5.88 1.54 -13.12
C GLY A 44 4.55 2.25 -12.86
N GLY A 45 3.78 1.84 -11.85
CA GLY A 45 2.47 2.43 -11.57
C GLY A 45 1.36 2.07 -12.57
N HIS A 46 1.55 0.99 -13.34
CA HIS A 46 0.68 0.63 -14.46
C HIS A 46 -0.60 -0.09 -13.99
N LEU A 47 -1.55 0.67 -13.45
CA LEU A 47 -2.77 0.16 -12.81
C LEU A 47 -3.56 -0.84 -13.68
N GLU A 48 -3.78 -0.52 -14.95
CA GLU A 48 -4.54 -1.41 -15.84
C GLU A 48 -3.81 -2.75 -16.04
N THR A 49 -2.50 -2.69 -16.28
CA THR A 49 -1.64 -3.86 -16.42
C THR A 49 -1.62 -4.71 -15.15
N VAL A 50 -1.55 -4.07 -13.97
CA VAL A 50 -1.66 -4.75 -12.66
C VAL A 50 -3.00 -5.49 -12.55
N GLY A 51 -4.11 -4.83 -12.90
CA GLY A 51 -5.43 -5.45 -12.89
C GLY A 51 -5.54 -6.66 -13.82
N LEU A 52 -4.94 -6.60 -15.00
CA LEU A 52 -4.91 -7.72 -15.94
C LEU A 52 -4.12 -8.91 -15.41
N LEU A 53 -2.95 -8.66 -14.81
CA LEU A 53 -2.10 -9.71 -14.26
C LEU A 53 -2.76 -10.39 -13.05
N ILE A 54 -3.35 -9.60 -12.14
CA ILE A 54 -4.13 -10.14 -11.01
C ILE A 54 -5.31 -10.97 -11.52
N GLY A 55 -6.06 -10.45 -12.52
CA GLY A 55 -7.18 -11.16 -13.12
C GLY A 55 -6.79 -12.47 -13.83
N ALA A 56 -5.53 -12.58 -14.28
CA ALA A 56 -4.97 -13.80 -14.84
C ALA A 56 -4.40 -14.77 -13.79
N GLY A 57 -4.50 -14.43 -12.50
CA GLY A 57 -4.06 -15.29 -11.40
C GLY A 57 -2.59 -15.13 -11.02
N ALA A 58 -1.96 -13.98 -11.32
CA ALA A 58 -0.62 -13.68 -10.83
C ALA A 58 -0.56 -13.71 -9.30
N ASP A 59 0.51 -14.26 -8.75
CA ASP A 59 0.78 -14.25 -7.32
C ASP A 59 1.11 -12.82 -6.85
N VAL A 60 0.14 -12.21 -6.14
CA VAL A 60 0.25 -10.86 -5.56
C VAL A 60 1.32 -10.75 -4.47
N ASN A 61 1.73 -11.87 -3.88
CA ASN A 61 2.74 -11.95 -2.82
C ASN A 61 4.05 -12.55 -3.30
N ALA A 62 4.23 -12.73 -4.62
CA ALA A 62 5.49 -13.20 -5.18
C ALA A 62 6.65 -12.33 -4.68
N ARG A 63 7.81 -12.97 -4.48
CA ARG A 63 9.01 -12.31 -3.98
C ARG A 63 10.11 -12.39 -5.03
N ASP A 64 10.70 -11.24 -5.34
CA ASP A 64 11.91 -11.19 -6.16
C ASP A 64 13.14 -11.68 -5.37
N ALA A 65 14.31 -11.74 -6.02
CA ALA A 65 15.56 -12.18 -5.40
C ALA A 65 15.99 -11.35 -4.17
N ASN A 66 15.38 -10.18 -3.97
CA ASN A 66 15.60 -9.31 -2.83
C ASN A 66 14.45 -9.35 -1.80
N ASP A 67 13.60 -10.38 -1.85
CA ASP A 67 12.36 -10.49 -1.07
C ASP A 67 11.32 -9.39 -1.36
N TRP A 68 11.52 -8.50 -2.35
CA TRP A 68 10.53 -7.46 -2.64
C TRP A 68 9.28 -8.09 -3.22
N THR A 69 8.13 -7.66 -2.72
CA THR A 69 6.83 -8.00 -3.31
C THR A 69 6.38 -6.90 -4.28
N PRO A 70 5.38 -7.16 -5.15
CA PRO A 70 4.77 -6.12 -5.96
C PRO A 70 4.25 -4.94 -5.13
N LEU A 71 3.75 -5.20 -3.91
CA LEU A 71 3.29 -4.15 -3.00
C LEU A 71 4.43 -3.21 -2.60
N PHE A 72 5.63 -3.72 -2.31
CA PHE A 72 6.80 -2.86 -2.03
C PHE A 72 7.19 -2.02 -3.25
N LYS A 73 7.18 -2.59 -4.46
CA LYS A 73 7.50 -1.85 -5.69
C LYS A 73 6.50 -0.70 -5.95
N ALA A 74 5.24 -0.87 -5.57
CA ALA A 74 4.22 0.16 -5.69
C ALA A 74 4.20 1.15 -4.51
N ALA A 75 4.63 0.73 -3.32
CA ALA A 75 4.58 1.54 -2.12
C ALA A 75 5.50 2.76 -2.22
N TYR A 76 6.71 2.56 -2.73
CA TYR A 76 7.63 3.66 -3.05
C TYR A 76 8.73 3.17 -3.99
N ASN A 77 8.89 3.87 -5.12
CA ASN A 77 9.95 3.64 -6.06
C ASN A 77 11.02 4.73 -5.90
N HIS A 78 12.19 4.35 -5.37
CA HIS A 78 13.31 5.27 -5.14
C HIS A 78 13.88 5.91 -6.41
N GLU A 79 13.76 5.25 -7.57
CA GLU A 79 14.31 5.78 -8.82
C GLU A 79 13.43 6.88 -9.41
N LEU A 80 12.11 6.78 -9.20
CA LEU A 80 11.12 7.74 -9.68
C LEU A 80 10.66 8.71 -8.60
N ASP A 81 11.13 8.51 -7.36
CA ASP A 81 10.73 9.26 -6.16
C ASP A 81 9.21 9.37 -6.03
N THR A 82 8.51 8.25 -6.23
CA THR A 82 7.05 8.23 -6.26
C THR A 82 6.46 6.90 -5.78
N GLY A 83 5.31 6.97 -5.10
CA GLY A 83 4.44 5.85 -4.77
C GLY A 83 3.15 5.85 -5.59
N TYR A 84 2.52 4.68 -5.72
CA TYR A 84 1.32 4.51 -6.56
C TYR A 84 0.11 4.06 -5.74
N PRO A 85 -0.62 4.98 -5.08
CA PRO A 85 -1.73 4.64 -4.16
C PRO A 85 -2.81 3.75 -4.78
N LEU A 86 -3.16 3.98 -6.06
CA LEU A 86 -4.17 3.18 -6.75
C LEU A 86 -3.69 1.75 -7.03
N VAL A 87 -2.40 1.57 -7.34
CA VAL A 87 -1.80 0.25 -7.54
C VAL A 87 -1.69 -0.49 -6.21
N VAL A 88 -1.22 0.21 -5.16
CA VAL A 88 -1.19 -0.31 -3.79
C VAL A 88 -2.58 -0.79 -3.39
N LYS A 89 -3.61 0.02 -3.61
CA LYS A 89 -5.00 -0.35 -3.32
C LYS A 89 -5.43 -1.61 -4.09
N ALA A 90 -5.12 -1.69 -5.38
CA ALA A 90 -5.47 -2.85 -6.21
C ALA A 90 -4.78 -4.14 -5.71
N LEU A 91 -3.50 -4.06 -5.34
CA LEU A 91 -2.74 -5.19 -4.80
C LEU A 91 -3.30 -5.65 -3.45
N VAL A 92 -3.60 -4.71 -2.56
CA VAL A 92 -4.19 -4.98 -1.25
C VAL A 92 -5.59 -5.59 -1.38
N ASP A 93 -6.45 -5.04 -2.25
CA ASP A 93 -7.78 -5.59 -2.51
C ASP A 93 -7.72 -7.01 -3.08
N ALA A 94 -6.62 -7.34 -3.76
CA ALA A 94 -6.32 -8.68 -4.28
C ALA A 94 -5.62 -9.62 -3.27
N GLY A 95 -5.42 -9.19 -2.02
CA GLY A 95 -4.87 -10.03 -0.95
C GLY A 95 -3.35 -9.94 -0.76
N ALA A 96 -2.71 -8.88 -1.24
CA ALA A 96 -1.32 -8.62 -0.89
C ALA A 96 -1.15 -8.44 0.63
N ASP A 97 -0.11 -9.06 1.19
CA ASP A 97 0.22 -8.93 2.61
C ASP A 97 0.74 -7.52 2.91
N VAL A 98 -0.14 -6.70 3.49
CA VAL A 98 0.11 -5.32 3.90
C VAL A 98 1.25 -5.20 4.91
N ASN A 99 1.49 -6.26 5.70
CA ASN A 99 2.51 -6.30 6.75
C ASN A 99 3.71 -7.18 6.37
N ALA A 100 3.85 -7.52 5.09
CA ALA A 100 4.99 -8.28 4.58
C ALA A 100 6.30 -7.61 5.02
N ARG A 101 7.27 -8.45 5.42
CA ARG A 101 8.61 -7.99 5.80
C ARG A 101 9.62 -8.40 4.76
N ILE A 102 10.40 -7.43 4.28
CA ILE A 102 11.58 -7.65 3.44
C ILE A 102 12.85 -7.53 4.28
N PHE A 103 14.01 -7.46 3.64
CA PHE A 103 15.29 -7.27 4.32
C PHE A 103 15.27 -6.15 5.36
N PHE A 104 16.00 -6.38 6.44
CA PHE A 104 16.02 -5.55 7.65
C PHE A 104 14.66 -5.42 8.33
N GLY A 105 13.67 -6.23 7.97
CA GLY A 105 12.36 -6.19 8.57
C GLY A 105 11.53 -4.97 8.17
N LEU A 106 11.83 -4.36 7.02
CA LEU A 106 11.04 -3.24 6.51
C LEU A 106 9.64 -3.71 6.10
N THR A 107 8.63 -2.91 6.41
CA THR A 107 7.24 -3.07 5.95
C THR A 107 6.91 -2.08 4.82
N PRO A 108 5.84 -2.30 4.02
CA PRO A 108 5.43 -1.34 2.99
C PRO A 108 5.15 0.05 3.57
N LEU A 109 4.56 0.11 4.77
CA LEU A 109 4.25 1.39 5.45
C LEU A 109 5.54 2.14 5.84
N MET A 110 6.57 1.42 6.31
CA MET A 110 7.88 2.04 6.61
C MET A 110 8.51 2.62 5.34
N LEU A 111 8.44 1.89 4.23
CA LEU A 111 9.01 2.35 2.97
C LEU A 111 8.29 3.59 2.44
N ALA A 112 6.96 3.57 2.40
CA ALA A 112 6.14 4.71 1.98
C ALA A 112 6.34 5.93 2.90
N ALA A 113 6.41 5.72 4.22
CA ALA A 113 6.65 6.79 5.17
C ALA A 113 8.06 7.39 5.04
N GLY A 114 9.07 6.55 4.81
CA GLY A 114 10.43 6.97 4.51
C GLY A 114 10.58 7.66 3.16
N GLY A 115 9.62 7.47 2.24
CA GLY A 115 9.51 8.17 0.96
C GLY A 115 8.66 9.45 0.99
N GLY A 116 7.91 9.70 2.05
CA GLY A 116 7.00 10.86 2.14
C GLY A 116 5.65 10.65 1.46
N GLU A 117 5.31 9.41 1.10
CA GLU A 117 4.13 9.05 0.31
C GLU A 117 2.86 8.99 1.18
N ALA A 118 2.33 10.14 1.57
CA ALA A 118 1.16 10.24 2.45
C ALA A 118 -0.06 9.48 1.91
N ALA A 119 -0.35 9.59 0.60
CA ALA A 119 -1.48 8.89 -0.01
C ALA A 119 -1.30 7.36 -0.02
N VAL A 120 -0.07 6.86 -0.17
CA VAL A 120 0.21 5.42 -0.03
C VAL A 120 0.06 4.98 1.42
N CYS A 121 0.60 5.75 2.36
CA CYS A 121 0.47 5.48 3.79
C CYS A 121 -1.00 5.38 4.18
N GLU A 122 -1.85 6.29 3.69
CA GLU A 122 -3.29 6.28 3.96
C GLU A 122 -3.94 4.97 3.46
N VAL A 123 -3.62 4.52 2.24
CA VAL A 123 -4.13 3.25 1.70
C VAL A 123 -3.68 2.06 2.55
N LEU A 124 -2.41 2.01 2.94
CA LEU A 124 -1.85 0.92 3.75
C LEU A 124 -2.46 0.89 5.17
N LEU A 125 -2.63 2.05 5.80
CA LEU A 125 -3.26 2.17 7.13
C LEU A 125 -4.73 1.73 7.08
N ASN A 126 -5.48 2.17 6.07
CA ASN A 126 -6.85 1.71 5.81
C ASN A 126 -6.93 0.19 5.61
N ALA A 127 -5.85 -0.42 5.13
CA ALA A 127 -5.75 -1.85 4.90
C ALA A 127 -5.26 -2.66 6.12
N GLY A 128 -5.02 -2.01 7.26
CA GLY A 128 -4.57 -2.67 8.48
C GLY A 128 -3.06 -2.84 8.60
N ALA A 129 -2.28 -1.93 8.00
CA ALA A 129 -0.84 -1.86 8.27
C ALA A 129 -0.58 -1.61 9.77
N ASP A 130 0.34 -2.36 10.36
CA ASP A 130 0.77 -2.16 11.74
C ASP A 130 1.64 -0.90 11.83
N VAL A 131 1.03 0.19 12.30
CA VAL A 131 1.67 1.49 12.50
C VAL A 131 2.82 1.43 13.53
N LYS A 132 2.78 0.47 14.46
CA LYS A 132 3.77 0.32 15.53
C LYS A 132 4.89 -0.66 15.20
N ALA A 133 4.80 -1.35 14.06
CA ALA A 133 5.85 -2.25 13.61
C ALA A 133 7.20 -1.52 13.57
N THR A 134 8.26 -2.23 13.93
CA THR A 134 9.64 -1.77 13.83
C THR A 134 10.45 -2.70 12.93
N ASN A 135 11.40 -2.10 12.22
CA ASN A 135 12.41 -2.84 11.48
C ASN A 135 13.47 -3.40 12.45
N ASP A 136 14.42 -4.17 11.94
CA ASP A 136 15.43 -4.85 12.78
C ASP A 136 16.38 -3.85 13.49
N GLY A 137 16.41 -2.60 13.04
CA GLY A 137 17.10 -1.49 13.69
C GLY A 137 16.25 -0.72 14.71
N GLY A 138 15.04 -1.20 15.04
CA GLY A 138 14.12 -0.57 15.98
C GLY A 138 13.41 0.69 15.45
N ARG A 139 13.50 0.98 14.14
CA ARG A 139 12.86 2.16 13.53
C ARG A 139 11.46 1.82 13.04
N SER A 140 10.48 2.64 13.42
CA SER A 140 9.10 2.58 12.92
C SER A 140 8.91 3.48 11.69
N ALA A 141 7.75 3.36 11.03
CA ALA A 141 7.36 4.28 9.95
C ALA A 141 7.38 5.75 10.41
N LEU A 142 6.92 6.02 11.64
CA LEU A 142 6.93 7.36 12.21
C LEU A 142 8.35 7.91 12.42
N ALA A 143 9.28 7.06 12.87
CA ALA A 143 10.68 7.46 13.01
C ALA A 143 11.29 7.87 11.65
N MET A 144 11.05 7.08 10.61
CA MET A 144 11.54 7.37 9.25
C MET A 144 10.96 8.67 8.67
N ALA A 145 9.67 8.92 8.88
CA ALA A 145 9.03 10.17 8.46
C ALA A 145 9.59 11.40 9.21
N LYS A 146 9.87 11.26 10.51
CA LYS A 146 10.46 12.32 11.36
C LYS A 146 11.89 12.68 10.95
N GLU A 147 12.72 11.71 10.61
CA GLU A 147 14.12 11.93 10.16
C GLU A 147 14.20 12.82 8.91
N ARG A 148 13.19 12.77 8.04
CA ARG A 148 13.10 13.55 6.79
C ARG A 148 12.11 14.72 6.86
N PHE A 149 11.48 14.95 8.01
CA PHE A 149 10.50 16.02 8.24
C PHE A 149 9.27 15.98 7.32
N PHE A 150 8.77 14.80 6.97
CA PHE A 150 7.55 14.65 6.17
C PHE A 150 6.30 14.92 7.00
N VAL A 151 5.97 16.20 7.21
CA VAL A 151 4.91 16.66 8.13
C VAL A 151 3.56 15.98 7.87
N ASP A 152 3.16 15.83 6.61
CA ASP A 152 1.87 15.20 6.26
C ASP A 152 1.82 13.72 6.69
N VAL A 153 2.89 12.97 6.43
CA VAL A 153 3.03 11.58 6.85
C VAL A 153 3.12 11.49 8.38
N ILE A 154 3.85 12.39 9.03
CA ILE A 154 3.97 12.44 10.49
C ILE A 154 2.60 12.64 11.12
N ASN A 155 1.80 13.58 10.64
CA ASN A 155 0.46 13.85 11.16
C ASN A 155 -0.44 12.62 10.95
N LEU A 156 -0.46 12.07 9.74
CA LEU A 156 -1.23 10.86 9.41
C LEU A 156 -0.89 9.68 10.33
N LEU A 157 0.40 9.45 10.60
CA LEU A 157 0.84 8.34 11.46
C LEU A 157 0.49 8.58 12.93
N HIS A 158 0.59 9.81 13.45
CA HIS A 158 0.14 10.11 14.82
C HIS A 158 -1.38 9.94 14.96
N GLU A 159 -2.15 10.35 13.94
CA GLU A 159 -3.60 10.13 13.90
C GLU A 159 -3.93 8.63 13.94
N ALA A 160 -3.20 7.81 13.18
CA ALA A 160 -3.35 6.36 13.20
C ALA A 160 -2.90 5.71 14.53
N GLU A 161 -1.80 6.17 15.14
CA GLU A 161 -1.35 5.70 16.46
C GLU A 161 -2.33 6.06 17.59
N GLY A 162 -2.92 7.25 17.51
CA GLY A 162 -3.96 7.75 18.43
C GLY A 162 -5.33 7.08 18.23
N TYR A 163 -5.50 6.28 17.18
CA TYR A 163 -6.74 5.55 16.89
C TYR A 163 -6.94 4.28 17.74
N LEU A 164 -6.13 4.06 18.78
CA LEU A 164 -6.57 3.32 19.96
C LEU A 164 -7.50 4.20 20.82
N MET A 165 -8.56 4.74 20.20
CA MET A 165 -9.70 5.25 20.95
C MET A 165 -10.41 4.02 21.49
N GLU A 166 -10.07 3.64 22.73
CA GLU A 166 -10.92 2.86 23.59
C GLU A 166 -12.34 3.44 23.50
N THR A 167 -13.27 2.71 22.87
CA THR A 167 -14.70 3.02 23.04
C THR A 167 -15.12 2.51 24.41
N GLU A 168 -14.64 3.13 25.48
CA GLU A 168 -15.23 2.95 26.80
C GLU A 168 -16.31 4.00 27.03
N GLY A 169 -17.50 3.53 27.43
CA GLY A 169 -18.39 4.30 28.28
C GLY A 169 -19.57 5.02 27.60
N GLY A 170 -20.53 4.26 27.08
CA GLY A 170 -21.87 4.74 26.75
C GLY A 170 -22.96 4.18 27.67
N GLY A 171 -22.66 3.96 28.96
CA GLY A 171 -23.68 3.74 29.98
C GLY A 171 -24.53 5.00 30.12
N GLY A 172 -25.84 4.86 29.94
CA GLY A 172 -26.79 5.96 30.00
C GLY A 172 -26.83 6.63 31.38
N GLY A 173 -26.92 7.96 31.39
CA GLY A 173 -27.22 8.72 32.60
C GLY A 173 -26.84 10.19 32.56
N ALA A 174 -27.76 11.01 32.02
CA ALA A 174 -28.04 12.41 32.39
C ALA A 174 -26.88 13.42 32.64
N CYS A 175 -26.84 14.53 31.89
CA CYS A 175 -27.51 15.80 32.24
C CYS A 175 -26.97 17.00 31.41
N ALA A 176 -27.84 17.99 31.20
CA ALA A 176 -27.68 19.13 30.31
C ALA A 176 -26.68 20.20 30.78
N SER A 177 -26.06 20.95 29.85
CA SER A 177 -26.55 22.29 29.45
C SER A 177 -25.52 23.15 28.68
N SER A 178 -26.01 23.83 27.64
CA SER A 178 -25.66 25.20 27.21
C SER A 178 -24.44 25.52 26.31
N GLN A 179 -24.79 25.84 25.04
CA GLN A 179 -24.47 27.07 24.27
C GLN A 179 -23.45 27.05 23.09
N LYS A 180 -24.03 27.30 21.88
CA LYS A 180 -23.62 28.16 20.72
C LYS A 180 -22.20 28.01 20.12
N ALA A 181 -21.93 27.97 18.81
CA ALA A 181 -22.66 27.99 17.51
C ALA A 181 -21.63 27.60 16.41
N PRO A 182 -21.99 27.07 15.21
CA PRO A 182 -21.01 26.77 14.16
C PRO A 182 -20.91 27.91 13.12
N PRO A 183 -19.77 28.05 12.42
CA PRO A 183 -19.84 27.69 11.00
C PRO A 183 -18.56 27.06 10.43
N GLY A 184 -18.79 26.05 9.57
CA GLY A 184 -18.13 25.89 8.28
C GLY A 184 -16.63 25.68 8.24
N GLU A 185 -16.22 24.41 8.18
CA GLU A 185 -15.37 23.92 7.08
C GLU A 185 -15.52 22.41 7.01
N GLY A 186 -15.77 21.90 5.82
CA GLY A 186 -16.02 20.50 5.57
C GLY A 186 -14.76 19.67 5.83
N THR A 187 -14.59 19.23 7.07
CA THR A 187 -13.71 18.10 7.38
C THR A 187 -14.23 16.93 6.55
N LYS A 188 -13.46 16.52 5.55
CA LYS A 188 -13.65 15.21 4.92
C LYS A 188 -13.45 14.19 6.02
N ILE A 189 -14.55 13.72 6.59
CA ILE A 189 -14.55 12.61 7.53
C ILE A 189 -14.12 11.40 6.71
N VAL A 190 -12.85 11.03 6.84
CA VAL A 190 -12.34 9.75 6.36
C VAL A 190 -13.12 8.67 7.08
N ASN A 191 -14.02 8.03 6.33
CA ASN A 191 -14.98 7.09 6.86
C ASN A 191 -14.29 5.72 6.93
N PHE A 192 -13.62 5.44 8.04
CA PHE A 192 -13.00 4.15 8.32
C PHE A 192 -14.10 3.11 8.60
N MET A 193 -14.75 2.61 7.54
CA MET A 193 -15.72 1.52 7.66
C MET A 193 -15.01 0.23 8.06
N LYS A 194 -15.47 -0.37 9.16
CA LYS A 194 -15.19 -1.78 9.48
C LYS A 194 -15.86 -2.67 8.41
N ARG A 195 -15.09 -3.52 7.71
CA ARG A 195 -15.68 -4.64 6.96
C ARG A 195 -16.28 -5.65 7.95
N PRO A 196 -17.50 -6.18 7.70
CA PRO A 196 -18.01 -7.31 8.47
C PRO A 196 -17.26 -8.59 8.08
N MET A 197 -16.73 -9.30 9.07
CA MET A 197 -16.24 -10.67 8.90
C MET A 197 -17.43 -11.55 8.51
N HIS A 198 -17.31 -12.28 7.40
CA HIS A 198 -18.14 -13.46 7.11
C HIS A 198 -17.24 -14.69 7.29
#